data_AF-A0A8J7KQ63-F1
#
_entry.id   AF-A0A8J7KQ63-F1
#
_cell.length_a   1.000
_cell.length_b   1.000
_cell.length_c   1.000
_cell.angle_alpha   90.00
_cell.angle_beta   90.00
_cell.angle_gamma   90.00
#
_symmetry.space_group_name_H-M   'P 1'
#
loop_
_entity.id
_entity.type
_entity.pdbx_description
1 polymer ?
#
loop_
_entity_poly.entity_id
_entity_poly.type
_entity_poly.pdbx_seq_one_letter_code
_entity_poly.pdbx_strand_id
1 'polypeptide(L)'
;GKRVPNLHHLDGLYLVADAKHRQFAAKTISTAFLRARRISELIWERNPPSFHEIRSLSARLYTDEKGRDYAQKLLGHKSATMTDKYRDVRGAEWMEV
;
A
#
# COMPACT_ATOMS: atom_id res chain seq x y z
N GLY A 1 32.41 -3.51 0.62
CA GLY A 1 31.22 -2.85 0.07
C GLY A 1 30.48 -2.13 1.18
N LYS A 2 30.35 -0.79 1.09
CA LYS A 2 29.70 0.02 2.13
C LYS A 2 28.22 -0.33 2.16
N ARG A 3 27.77 -0.89 3.30
CA ARG A 3 26.37 -1.15 3.62
C ARG A 3 25.65 0.20 3.66
N VAL A 4 24.60 0.39 2.86
CA VAL A 4 23.71 1.54 3.00
C VAL A 4 23.10 1.48 4.41
N PRO A 5 23.20 2.54 5.24
CA PRO A 5 22.59 2.54 6.56
C PRO A 5 21.06 2.53 6.39
N ASN A 6 20.39 1.63 7.11
CA ASN A 6 18.93 1.65 7.24
C ASN A 6 18.52 3.01 7.80
N LEU A 7 17.64 3.70 7.09
CA LEU A 7 17.13 5.05 7.38
C LEU A 7 16.17 5.09 8.61
N HIS A 8 16.37 4.22 9.61
CA HIS A 8 15.47 4.05 10.75
C HIS A 8 16.17 4.05 12.11
N HIS A 9 17.44 4.44 12.19
CA HIS A 9 18.15 4.51 13.46
C HIS A 9 18.20 5.95 14.00
N LEU A 10 17.03 6.50 14.29
CA LEU A 10 16.87 7.63 15.20
C LEU A 10 16.05 7.09 16.38
N ASP A 11 16.73 6.80 17.48
CA ASP A 11 16.19 6.45 18.81
C ASP A 11 15.36 5.16 18.98
N GLY A 12 15.32 4.27 17.97
CA GLY A 12 14.69 2.95 18.12
C GLY A 12 13.15 2.97 18.17
N LEU A 13 12.53 4.11 17.88
CA LEU A 13 11.08 4.28 17.81
C LEU A 13 10.58 4.03 16.38
N TYR A 14 9.63 3.11 16.21
CA TYR A 14 8.98 2.87 14.91
C TYR A 14 7.76 3.78 14.76
N LEU A 15 7.57 4.42 13.59
CA LEU A 15 6.40 5.25 13.29
C LEU A 15 5.08 4.47 13.39
N VAL A 16 5.11 3.19 13.00
CA VAL A 16 3.99 2.25 13.17
C VAL A 16 4.48 1.13 14.07
N ALA A 17 3.94 1.07 15.28
CA ALA A 17 4.41 0.20 16.35
C ALA A 17 3.27 -0.30 17.22
N ASP A 18 3.53 -1.34 18.01
CA ASP A 18 2.62 -1.76 19.06
C ASP A 18 2.58 -0.75 20.22
N ALA A 19 1.69 -0.99 21.20
CA ALA A 19 1.55 -0.14 22.39
C ALA A 19 2.82 -0.04 23.26
N LYS A 20 3.84 -0.89 23.01
CA LYS A 20 5.14 -0.85 23.67
C LYS A 20 6.23 -0.26 22.76
N HIS A 21 5.85 0.41 21.68
CA HIS A 21 6.72 1.01 20.67
C HIS A 21 7.64 0.01 19.93
N ARG A 22 7.23 -1.25 19.82
CA ARG A 22 7.97 -2.26 19.06
C ARG A 22 7.44 -2.37 17.65
N GLN A 23 8.33 -2.68 16.71
CA GLN A 23 7.93 -2.93 15.32
C GLN A 23 6.98 -4.12 15.21
N PHE A 24 5.94 -3.97 14.40
CA PHE A 24 5.14 -5.13 14.01
C PHE A 24 5.90 -6.02 13.02
N ALA A 25 5.74 -7.34 13.16
CA ALA A 25 6.04 -8.24 12.06
C ALA A 25 5.12 -7.91 10.87
N ALA A 26 5.65 -7.99 9.65
CA ALA A 26 4.87 -7.67 8.43
C ALA A 26 3.56 -8.47 8.33
N LYS A 27 3.58 -9.74 8.77
CA LYS A 27 2.39 -10.61 8.79
C LYS A 27 1.29 -10.10 9.72
N THR A 28 1.64 -9.40 10.79
CA THR A 28 0.68 -8.89 11.78
C THR A 28 -0.26 -7.88 11.14
N ILE A 29 0.29 -6.91 10.39
CA ILE A 29 -0.49 -5.87 9.71
C ILE A 29 -1.41 -6.49 8.64
N SER A 30 -0.86 -7.37 7.79
CA SER A 30 -1.65 -8.06 6.76
C SER A 30 -2.78 -8.92 7.36
N THR A 31 -2.54 -9.56 8.50
CA THR A 31 -3.56 -10.37 9.19
C THR A 31 -4.65 -9.49 9.82
N ALA A 32 -4.26 -8.37 10.43
CA ALA A 32 -5.21 -7.41 10.97
C ALA A 32 -6.12 -6.83 9.87
N PHE A 33 -5.54 -6.46 8.73
CA PHE A 33 -6.30 -6.02 7.57
C PHE A 33 -7.27 -7.09 7.07
N LEU A 34 -6.84 -8.35 6.96
CA LEU A 34 -7.72 -9.46 6.59
C LEU A 34 -8.92 -9.60 7.54
N ARG A 35 -8.71 -9.43 8.85
CA ARG A 35 -9.79 -9.47 9.84
C ARG A 35 -10.76 -8.30 9.65
N ALA A 36 -10.25 -7.08 9.49
CA ALA A 36 -11.07 -5.89 9.23
C ALA A 36 -11.91 -6.04 7.95
N ARG A 37 -11.31 -6.55 6.87
CA ARG A 37 -12.01 -6.84 5.61
C ARG A 37 -13.13 -7.88 5.75
N ARG A 38 -12.99 -8.85 6.67
CA ARG A 38 -14.07 -9.83 6.94
C ARG A 38 -15.21 -9.19 7.72
N ILE A 39 -14.90 -8.30 8.66
CA ILE A 39 -15.90 -7.56 9.46
C ILE A 39 -16.69 -6.58 8.60
N SER A 40 -16.11 -6.05 7.52
CA SER A 40 -16.84 -5.12 6.65
C SER A 40 -17.95 -5.78 5.84
N GLU A 41 -18.02 -7.13 5.80
CA GLU A 41 -19.04 -7.91 5.08
C GLU A 41 -19.20 -7.54 3.59
N LEU A 42 -18.17 -6.90 3.02
CA LEU A 42 -18.15 -6.51 1.62
C LEU A 42 -18.00 -7.75 0.74
N ILE A 43 -18.82 -7.80 -0.31
CA ILE A 43 -18.78 -8.84 -1.32
C ILE A 43 -17.82 -8.42 -2.43
N TRP A 44 -17.00 -9.35 -2.91
CA TRP A 44 -16.01 -9.11 -3.95
C TRP A 44 -16.30 -10.06 -5.11
N GLU A 45 -16.28 -9.54 -6.34
CA GLU A 45 -16.51 -10.36 -7.54
C GLU A 45 -15.38 -11.36 -7.81
N ARG A 46 -14.16 -11.01 -7.39
CA ARG A 46 -12.95 -11.83 -7.54
C ARG A 46 -12.29 -12.07 -6.18
N ASN A 47 -11.00 -12.38 -6.19
CA ASN A 47 -10.21 -12.52 -4.97
C ASN A 47 -10.27 -11.22 -4.14
N PRO A 48 -10.70 -11.29 -2.87
CA PRO A 48 -10.79 -10.11 -2.02
C PRO A 48 -9.42 -9.40 -1.86
N PRO A 49 -9.38 -8.07 -1.83
CA PRO A 49 -8.14 -7.28 -1.86
C PRO A 49 -7.28 -7.56 -0.63
N SER A 50 -5.96 -7.67 -0.81
CA SER A 50 -5.01 -7.82 0.29
C SER A 50 -4.56 -6.45 0.83
N PHE A 51 -3.81 -6.42 1.93
CA PHE A 51 -3.22 -5.17 2.45
C PHE A 51 -2.34 -4.46 1.40
N HIS A 52 -1.71 -5.20 0.48
CA HIS A 52 -0.90 -4.64 -0.58
C HIS A 52 -1.71 -3.78 -1.57
N GLU A 53 -3.01 -4.02 -1.71
CA GLU A 53 -3.87 -3.25 -2.63
C GLU A 53 -4.11 -1.80 -2.18
N ILE A 54 -3.78 -1.44 -0.94
CA ILE A 54 -3.74 -0.03 -0.50
C ILE A 54 -2.70 0.75 -1.32
N ARG A 55 -1.58 0.12 -1.68
CA ARG A 55 -0.56 0.73 -2.54
C ARG A 55 -1.10 0.96 -3.96
N SER A 56 -1.83 0.00 -4.52
CA SER A 56 -2.52 0.13 -5.82
C SER A 56 -3.57 1.24 -5.78
N LEU A 57 -4.37 1.30 -4.71
CA LEU A 57 -5.37 2.36 -4.51
C LEU A 57 -4.71 3.74 -4.44
N SER A 58 -3.65 3.88 -3.64
CA SER A 58 -2.90 5.13 -3.53
C SER A 58 -2.33 5.58 -4.88
N ALA A 59 -1.80 4.64 -5.68
CA ALA A 59 -1.31 4.93 -7.03
C ALA A 59 -2.40 5.54 -7.92
N ARG A 60 -3.61 4.98 -7.89
CA ARG A 60 -4.75 5.47 -8.69
C ARG A 60 -5.20 6.85 -8.23
N LEU A 61 -5.46 7.03 -6.93
CA LEU A 61 -5.91 8.30 -6.37
C LEU A 61 -4.92 9.44 -6.64
N TYR A 62 -3.62 9.21 -6.44
CA TYR A 62 -2.62 10.25 -6.71
C TYR A 62 -2.33 10.46 -8.20
N THR A 63 -2.59 9.47 -9.05
CA THR A 63 -2.53 9.68 -10.51
C THR A 63 -3.64 10.62 -10.94
N ASP A 64 -4.85 10.43 -10.40
CA ASP A 64 -6.00 11.28 -10.68
C ASP A 64 -5.81 12.69 -10.11
N GLU A 65 -5.38 12.81 -8.86
CA GLU A 65 -5.24 14.10 -8.17
C GLU A 65 -4.00 14.91 -8.62
N LYS A 66 -2.86 14.26 -8.87
CA LYS A 66 -1.55 14.92 -9.05
C LYS A 66 -0.82 14.52 -10.33
N GLY A 67 -1.41 13.65 -11.15
CA GLY A 67 -0.81 13.15 -12.37
C GLY A 67 0.13 11.95 -12.17
N ARG A 68 0.38 11.26 -13.29
CA ARG A 68 1.13 9.99 -13.35
C ARG A 68 2.55 10.09 -12.79
N ASP A 69 3.26 11.18 -13.11
CA ASP A 69 4.65 11.36 -12.70
C ASP A 69 4.80 11.52 -11.19
N TYR A 70 3.84 12.20 -10.56
CA TYR A 70 3.80 12.33 -9.10
C TYR A 70 3.59 10.96 -8.46
N ALA A 71 2.58 10.21 -8.91
CA ALA A 71 2.29 8.87 -8.38
C ALA A 71 3.48 7.90 -8.58
N GLN A 72 4.16 7.95 -9.73
CA GLN A 72 5.35 7.13 -9.98
C GLN A 72 6.49 7.45 -9.01
N LYS A 73 6.77 8.74 -8.77
CA LYS A 73 7.79 9.19 -7.81
C LYS A 73 7.43 8.79 -6.38
N LEU A 74 6.17 8.98 -5.98
CA LEU A 74 5.67 8.58 -4.66
C LEU A 74 5.85 7.08 -4.39
N LEU A 75 5.58 6.24 -5.40
CA LEU A 75 5.78 4.80 -5.30
C LEU A 75 7.26 4.40 -5.43
N GLY A 76 8.15 5.29 -5.85
CA GLY A 76 9.57 4.97 -6.05
C GLY A 76 9.84 3.99 -7.20
N HIS A 77 8.96 3.96 -8.22
CA HIS A 77 9.16 3.07 -9.37
C HIS A 77 10.09 3.71 -10.41
N LYS A 78 11.15 2.97 -10.79
CA LYS A 78 12.11 3.42 -11.81
C LYS A 78 11.53 3.49 -13.22
N SER A 79 10.50 2.69 -13.51
CA SER A 79 9.84 2.65 -14.81
C SER A 79 8.33 2.87 -14.65
N ALA A 80 7.76 3.62 -15.59
CA ALA A 80 6.34 3.90 -15.67
C ALA A 80 5.49 2.63 -15.85
N THR A 81 6.07 1.58 -16.46
CA THR A 81 5.43 0.28 -16.67
C THR A 81 5.09 -0.42 -15.34
N MET A 82 5.85 -0.18 -14.26
CA MET A 82 5.48 -0.69 -12.93
C MET A 82 4.29 0.07 -12.35
N THR A 83 4.25 1.39 -12.52
CA THR A 83 3.10 2.22 -12.08
C THR A 83 1.83 1.84 -12.82
N ASP A 84 1.91 1.49 -14.11
CA ASP A 84 0.76 1.04 -14.90
C ASP A 84 0.13 -0.26 -14.31
N LYS A 85 0.92 -1.17 -13.73
CA LYS A 85 0.40 -2.37 -13.04
C LYS A 85 -0.39 -2.08 -11.76
N TYR A 86 -0.09 -0.97 -11.08
CA TYR A 86 -0.80 -0.53 -9.88
C TYR A 86 -1.99 0.36 -10.21
N ARG A 87 -2.07 0.88 -11.44
CA ARG A 87 -3.22 1.62 -11.98
C ARG A 87 -4.31 0.68 -12.52
N ASP A 88 -3.94 -0.52 -12.96
CA ASP A 88 -4.89 -1.51 -13.46
C ASP A 88 -5.95 -1.82 -12.38
N VAL A 89 -7.18 -1.47 -12.70
CA VAL A 89 -8.37 -1.61 -11.84
C VAL A 89 -8.81 -3.06 -11.69
N ARG A 90 -8.19 -4.02 -12.40
CA ARG A 90 -8.47 -5.47 -12.32
C ARG A 90 -9.97 -5.84 -12.39
N GLY A 91 -10.77 -4.97 -13.01
CA GLY A 91 -12.23 -5.10 -13.16
C GLY A 91 -13.07 -4.53 -12.01
N ALA A 92 -12.48 -3.90 -10.99
CA ALA A 92 -13.20 -3.30 -9.85
C ALA A 92 -13.34 -1.78 -10.03
N GLU A 93 -14.00 -1.38 -11.12
CA GLU A 93 -14.21 0.03 -11.42
C GLU A 93 -15.23 0.63 -10.45
N TRP A 94 -14.91 1.78 -9.85
CA TRP A 94 -15.94 2.64 -9.28
C TRP A 94 -16.46 3.49 -10.44
N MET A 95 -17.64 3.16 -10.96
CA MET A 95 -18.37 4.10 -11.81
C MET A 95 -18.82 5.25 -10.91
N GLU A 96 -18.29 6.45 -11.17
CA GLU A 96 -19.07 7.66 -10.89
C GLU A 96 -20.34 7.58 -11.73
N VAL A 97 -21.49 7.56 -11.06
CA VAL A 97 -22.79 7.87 -11.66
C VAL A 97 -23.01 9.36 -11.56
#